data_AF-A0A820BQE5-F1
#
_entry.id   AF-A0A820BQE5-F1
#
_cell.length_a   1.000
_cell.length_b   1.000
_cell.length_c   1.000
_cell.angle_alpha   90.00
_cell.angle_beta   90.00
_cell.angle_gamma   90.00
#
_symmetry.space_group_name_H-M   'P 1'
#
loop_
_entity.id
_entity.type
_entity.pdbx_description
1 polymer ?
#
loop_
_entity_poly.entity_id
_entity_poly.type
_entity_poly.pdbx_seq_one_letter_code
_entity_poly.pdbx_strand_id
1 'polypeptide(L)'
;RKLDVDPILYTLDWYMTLFSRTYRAPQLFRIWDMFFCEGVKVLFRLALVIVRETLDVGPPDIVTKAHKCDNPMDLIALIKQTAKSLPFDVLLIKMDKLPLTDIDLAQACGQARQQLNSDFNMTHNRKTSSRAQANKHK
;
A
#
# COMPACT_ATOMS: atom_id res chain seq x y z
N ARG A 1 -11.41 7.30 -15.24
CA ARG A 1 -11.21 8.33 -14.19
C ARG A 1 -10.17 7.77 -13.22
N LYS A 2 -9.12 8.52 -12.85
CA LYS A 2 -8.15 8.11 -11.81
C LYS A 2 -8.38 9.03 -10.61
N LEU A 3 -8.75 8.46 -9.46
CA LEU A 3 -8.66 9.20 -8.20
C LEU A 3 -7.20 9.15 -7.76
N ASP A 4 -6.60 10.31 -7.51
CA ASP A 4 -5.24 10.41 -7.02
C ASP A 4 -5.26 10.19 -5.51
N VAL A 5 -5.21 8.92 -5.10
CA VAL A 5 -5.19 8.51 -3.69
C VAL A 5 -3.84 7.90 -3.41
N ASP A 6 -3.07 8.57 -2.55
CA ASP A 6 -1.77 8.05 -2.12
C ASP A 6 -1.98 6.75 -1.31
N PRO A 7 -1.36 5.63 -1.74
CA PRO A 7 -1.39 4.36 -1.01
C PRO A 7 -1.05 4.45 0.47
N ILE A 8 -0.24 5.44 0.87
CA ILE A 8 0.16 5.65 2.27
C ILE A 8 -1.04 5.89 3.19
N LEU A 9 -2.13 6.50 2.69
CA LEU A 9 -3.28 6.91 3.50
C LEU A 9 -4.09 5.73 4.05
N TYR A 10 -4.02 4.57 3.38
CA TYR A 10 -4.71 3.36 3.80
C TYR A 10 -3.80 2.19 4.17
N THR A 11 -2.52 2.21 3.78
CA THR A 11 -1.59 1.11 4.10
C THR A 11 -0.69 1.39 5.30
N LEU A 12 -0.42 2.66 5.62
CA LEU A 12 0.52 3.01 6.69
C LEU A 12 0.05 2.49 8.05
N ASP A 13 -1.24 2.64 8.35
CA ASP A 13 -1.79 2.15 9.62
C ASP A 13 -1.72 0.62 9.73
N TRP A 14 -1.90 -0.09 8.62
CA TRP A 14 -1.76 -1.55 8.57
C TRP A 14 -0.35 -2.01 8.87
N TYR A 15 0.65 -1.43 8.19
CA TYR A 15 2.04 -1.85 8.38
C TYR A 15 2.61 -1.43 9.73
N MET A 16 2.32 -0.21 10.19
CA MET A 16 2.82 0.28 11.49
C MET A 16 2.22 -0.46 12.69
N THR A 17 0.99 -0.98 12.56
CA THR A 17 0.32 -1.69 13.65
C THR A 17 0.30 -3.20 13.46
N LEU A 18 0.98 -3.73 12.45
CA LEU A 18 0.92 -5.15 12.06
C LEU A 18 -0.53 -5.67 11.98
N PHE A 19 -1.40 -4.85 11.40
CA PHE A 19 -2.85 -5.05 11.28
C PHE A 19 -3.65 -5.22 12.59
N SER A 20 -3.05 -4.99 13.76
CA SER A 20 -3.73 -5.11 15.07
C SER A 20 -4.91 -4.14 15.26
N ARG A 21 -4.94 -3.03 14.51
CA ARG A 21 -6.08 -2.11 14.49
C ARG A 21 -7.24 -2.60 13.62
N THR A 22 -6.95 -3.44 12.63
CA THR A 22 -7.93 -3.91 11.64
C THR A 22 -8.54 -5.24 12.07
N TYR A 23 -7.72 -6.19 12.52
CA TYR A 23 -8.16 -7.53 12.94
C TYR A 23 -8.10 -7.71 14.45
N ARG A 24 -9.02 -8.50 15.00
CA ARG A 24 -9.02 -8.93 16.41
C ARG A 24 -8.53 -10.38 16.52
N ALA A 25 -8.30 -10.84 17.75
CA ALA A 25 -8.11 -12.26 18.01
C ALA A 25 -9.42 -13.02 17.67
N PRO A 26 -9.36 -14.21 17.05
CA PRO A 26 -8.17 -15.03 16.77
C PRO A 26 -7.46 -14.75 15.43
N GLN A 27 -8.04 -13.94 14.54
CA GLN A 27 -7.50 -13.71 13.19
C GLN A 27 -6.12 -13.06 13.21
N LEU A 28 -5.92 -12.08 14.11
CA LEU A 28 -4.65 -11.38 14.27
C LEU A 28 -3.49 -12.34 14.55
N PHE A 29 -3.69 -13.31 15.45
CA PHE A 29 -2.63 -14.27 15.79
C PHE A 29 -2.22 -15.13 14.60
N ARG A 30 -3.17 -15.54 13.76
CA ARG A 30 -2.85 -16.31 12.55
C ARG A 30 -2.02 -15.51 11.54
N ILE A 31 -2.33 -14.22 11.37
CA ILE A 31 -1.51 -13.32 10.54
C ILE A 31 -0.09 -13.24 11.13
N TRP A 32 0.00 -13.11 12.45
CA TRP A 32 1.27 -13.01 13.15
C TRP A 32 2.08 -14.30 13.08
N ASP A 33 1.46 -15.47 13.19
CA ASP A 33 2.12 -16.76 13.01
C ASP A 33 2.78 -16.84 11.62
N MET A 34 2.04 -16.48 10.56
CA MET A 34 2.58 -16.42 9.20
C MET A 34 3.69 -15.37 9.08
N PHE A 35 3.50 -14.18 9.68
CA PHE A 35 4.51 -13.13 9.68
C PHE A 35 5.80 -13.55 10.37
N PHE A 36 5.74 -14.30 11.47
CA PHE A 36 6.95 -14.79 12.15
C PHE A 36 7.62 -15.94 11.39
N CYS A 37 6.87 -16.75 10.65
CA CYS A 37 7.41 -17.84 9.82
C CYS A 37 8.03 -17.35 8.50
N GLU A 38 7.37 -16.44 7.80
CA GLU A 38 7.74 -16.01 6.45
C GLU A 38 8.32 -14.59 6.39
N GLY A 39 8.06 -13.75 7.38
CA GLY A 39 8.52 -12.37 7.45
C GLY A 39 7.53 -11.35 6.86
N VAL A 40 8.07 -10.16 6.54
CA VAL A 40 7.28 -8.96 6.17
C VAL A 40 6.44 -9.11 4.91
N LYS A 41 6.81 -10.03 3.99
CA LYS A 41 6.06 -10.28 2.76
C LYS A 41 4.59 -10.64 2.99
N VAL A 42 4.29 -11.27 4.13
CA VAL A 42 2.91 -11.62 4.52
C VAL A 42 2.05 -10.38 4.68
N LEU A 43 2.60 -9.31 5.27
CA LEU A 43 1.87 -8.06 5.46
C LEU A 43 1.56 -7.38 4.13
N PHE A 44 2.51 -7.40 3.18
CA PHE A 44 2.31 -6.87 1.83
C PHE A 44 1.28 -7.69 1.05
N ARG A 45 1.33 -9.02 1.11
CA ARG A 45 0.33 -9.91 0.52
C ARG A 45 -1.06 -9.57 1.05
N LEU A 46 -1.19 -9.42 2.37
CA LEU A 46 -2.44 -9.07 3.03
C LEU A 46 -3.01 -7.74 2.53
N ALA A 47 -2.20 -6.68 2.52
CA ALA A 47 -2.62 -5.38 2.02
C ALA A 47 -3.05 -5.43 0.53
N LEU A 48 -2.27 -6.12 -0.31
CA LEU A 48 -2.55 -6.27 -1.73
C LEU A 48 -3.85 -7.05 -2.00
N VAL A 49 -4.13 -8.12 -1.25
CA VAL A 49 -5.42 -8.83 -1.34
C VAL A 49 -6.56 -7.86 -1.08
N ILE A 50 -6.51 -7.11 0.03
CA ILE A 50 -7.59 -6.19 0.40
C ILE A 50 -7.85 -5.15 -0.70
N VAL A 51 -6.79 -4.59 -1.26
CA VAL A 51 -6.89 -3.59 -2.35
C VAL A 51 -7.45 -4.23 -3.62
N ARG A 52 -6.95 -5.41 -4.03
CA ARG A 52 -7.49 -6.14 -5.20
C ARG A 52 -8.95 -6.50 -5.02
N GLU A 53 -9.36 -6.92 -3.83
CA GLU A 53 -10.75 -7.23 -3.54
C GLU A 53 -11.64 -5.99 -3.61
N THR A 54 -11.15 -4.84 -3.18
CA THR A 54 -11.95 -3.61 -3.24
C THR A 54 -12.06 -3.05 -4.66
N LEU A 55 -11.00 -3.16 -5.45
CA LEU A 55 -10.90 -2.47 -6.74
C LEU A 55 -11.17 -3.34 -7.97
N ASP A 56 -10.99 -4.66 -7.89
CA ASP A 56 -10.93 -5.49 -9.10
C ASP A 56 -11.72 -6.81 -8.95
N VAL A 57 -11.35 -7.65 -7.97
CA VAL A 57 -11.76 -9.07 -7.91
C VAL A 57 -12.89 -9.35 -6.92
N GLY A 58 -13.21 -8.42 -6.02
CA GLY A 58 -14.17 -8.67 -4.95
C GLY A 58 -15.63 -8.59 -5.41
N PRO A 59 -16.56 -8.58 -4.43
CA PRO A 59 -18.00 -8.51 -4.72
C PRO A 59 -18.36 -7.36 -5.66
N PRO A 60 -19.21 -7.59 -6.67
CA PRO A 60 -19.49 -6.59 -7.71
C PRO A 60 -20.10 -5.31 -7.16
N ASP A 61 -20.79 -5.38 -6.01
CA ASP A 61 -21.34 -4.22 -5.32
C ASP A 61 -20.25 -3.33 -4.68
N ILE A 62 -19.18 -3.92 -4.16
CA ILE A 62 -18.03 -3.19 -3.60
C ILE A 62 -17.22 -2.57 -4.73
N VAL A 63 -16.92 -3.35 -5.76
CA VAL A 63 -16.11 -2.90 -6.91
C VAL A 63 -16.82 -1.78 -7.66
N THR A 64 -18.12 -1.89 -7.92
CA THR A 64 -18.88 -0.81 -8.57
C THR A 64 -18.97 0.44 -7.70
N LYS A 65 -19.12 0.30 -6.37
CA LYS A 65 -19.04 1.44 -5.43
C LYS A 65 -17.68 2.12 -5.50
N ALA A 66 -16.59 1.36 -5.46
CA ALA A 66 -15.23 1.91 -5.52
C ALA A 66 -15.00 2.71 -6.82
N HIS A 67 -15.50 2.23 -7.96
CA HIS A 67 -15.43 2.93 -9.24
C HIS A 67 -16.34 4.17 -9.33
N LYS A 68 -17.44 4.18 -8.57
CA LYS A 68 -18.39 5.30 -8.52
C LYS A 68 -18.00 6.37 -7.49
N CYS A 69 -17.10 6.07 -6.56
CA CYS A 69 -16.63 7.03 -5.57
C CYS A 69 -15.92 8.19 -6.26
N ASP A 70 -16.46 9.41 -6.09
CA ASP A 70 -15.85 10.64 -6.58
C ASP A 70 -14.92 11.30 -5.55
N ASN A 71 -15.06 10.90 -4.28
CA ASN A 71 -14.27 11.40 -3.16
C ASN A 71 -13.19 10.37 -2.74
N PRO A 72 -11.90 10.77 -2.72
CA PRO A 72 -10.79 9.96 -2.22
C PRO A 72 -11.01 9.36 -0.83
N MET A 73 -11.63 10.12 0.08
CA MET A 73 -11.83 9.68 1.47
C MET A 73 -12.85 8.55 1.58
N ASP A 74 -13.88 8.59 0.73
CA ASP A 74 -14.90 7.54 0.69
C ASP A 74 -14.31 6.24 0.15
N LEU A 75 -13.40 6.33 -0.84
CA LEU A 75 -12.66 5.17 -1.33
C LEU A 75 -11.76 4.57 -0.23
N ILE A 76 -11.05 5.41 0.53
CA ILE A 76 -10.23 4.95 1.66
C ILE A 76 -11.09 4.27 2.72
N ALA A 77 -12.24 4.86 3.06
CA ALA A 77 -13.18 4.27 4.01
C ALA A 77 -13.70 2.92 3.53
N LEU A 78 -14.04 2.81 2.24
CA LEU A 78 -14.47 1.56 1.61
C LEU A 78 -13.38 0.49 1.68
N ILE A 79 -12.13 0.81 1.33
CA ILE A 79 -11.00 -0.12 1.43
C ILE A 79 -10.84 -0.64 2.87
N LYS A 80 -10.89 0.27 3.86
CA LYS A 80 -10.79 -0.10 5.29
C LYS A 80 -11.99 -0.92 5.77
N GLN A 81 -13.16 -0.70 5.19
CA GLN A 81 -14.36 -1.49 5.47
C GLN A 81 -14.22 -2.90 4.88
N THR A 82 -13.80 -3.03 3.62
CA THR A 82 -13.56 -4.31 2.95
C THR A 82 -12.58 -5.18 3.73
N ALA A 83 -11.50 -4.58 4.25
CA ALA A 83 -10.51 -5.25 5.08
C ALA A 83 -11.16 -5.96 6.30
N LYS A 84 -12.18 -5.33 6.90
CA LYS A 84 -12.88 -5.83 8.09
C LYS A 84 -14.02 -6.78 7.75
N SER A 85 -14.69 -6.59 6.62
CA SER A 85 -15.86 -7.38 6.24
C SER A 85 -15.49 -8.70 5.56
N LEU A 86 -14.31 -8.79 4.95
CA LEU A 86 -13.90 -10.00 4.25
C LEU A 86 -13.61 -11.15 5.24
N PRO A 87 -14.21 -12.34 5.05
CA PRO A 87 -13.91 -13.49 5.90
C PRO A 87 -12.44 -13.87 5.84
N PHE A 88 -11.86 -14.11 7.02
CA PHE A 88 -10.42 -14.35 7.14
C PHE A 88 -9.94 -15.60 6.37
N ASP A 89 -10.73 -16.66 6.33
CA ASP A 89 -10.35 -17.90 5.62
C ASP A 89 -10.22 -17.69 4.10
N VAL A 90 -11.10 -16.88 3.52
CA VAL A 90 -11.04 -16.51 2.10
C VAL A 90 -9.79 -15.67 1.83
N LEU A 91 -9.48 -14.76 2.74
CA LEU A 91 -8.31 -13.90 2.67
C LEU A 91 -7.00 -14.71 2.76
N LEU A 92 -6.92 -15.71 3.63
CA LEU A 92 -5.77 -16.62 3.69
C LEU A 92 -5.56 -17.37 2.38
N ILE A 93 -6.62 -17.95 1.81
CA ILE A 93 -6.55 -18.67 0.51
C ILE A 93 -6.06 -17.72 -0.60
N LYS A 94 -6.46 -16.46 -0.57
CA LYS A 94 -6.04 -15.46 -1.56
C LYS A 94 -4.59 -15.01 -1.36
N MET A 95 -4.13 -14.91 -0.11
CA MET A 95 -2.73 -14.59 0.21
C MET A 95 -1.76 -15.67 -0.24
N ASP A 96 -2.14 -16.94 -0.12
CA ASP A 96 -1.35 -18.08 -0.59
C ASP A 96 -1.20 -18.06 -2.12
N LYS A 97 -2.30 -17.75 -2.83
CA LYS A 97 -2.33 -17.66 -4.31
C LYS A 97 -1.59 -16.48 -4.91
N LEU A 98 -1.16 -15.50 -4.12
CA LEU A 98 -0.39 -14.36 -4.62
C LEU A 98 1.09 -14.76 -4.71
N PRO A 99 1.71 -14.88 -5.89
CA PRO A 99 3.15 -15.11 -5.97
C PRO A 99 3.87 -13.79 -5.68
N LEU A 100 3.94 -13.39 -4.40
CA LEU A 100 4.75 -12.24 -3.97
C LEU A 100 6.03 -12.76 -3.35
N THR A 101 7.10 -12.80 -4.12
CA THR A 101 8.39 -13.32 -3.66
C THR A 101 9.22 -12.23 -2.99
N ASP A 102 10.22 -12.64 -2.22
CA ASP A 102 11.19 -11.72 -1.62
C ASP A 102 11.98 -10.94 -2.69
N ILE A 103 12.11 -11.51 -3.90
CA ILE A 103 12.73 -10.86 -5.07
C ILE A 103 11.88 -9.68 -5.55
N ASP A 104 10.56 -9.86 -5.64
CA ASP A 104 9.65 -8.79 -6.06
C ASP A 104 9.71 -7.61 -5.09
N LEU A 105 9.73 -7.91 -3.78
CA LEU A 105 9.83 -6.89 -2.75
C LEU A 105 11.20 -6.19 -2.77
N ALA A 106 12.29 -6.94 -2.95
CA ALA A 106 13.64 -6.39 -3.07
C ALA A 106 13.77 -5.49 -4.31
N GLN A 107 13.19 -5.90 -5.45
CA GLN A 107 13.20 -5.12 -6.68
C GLN A 107 12.40 -3.82 -6.52
N ALA A 108 11.20 -3.88 -5.92
CA ALA A 108 10.40 -2.69 -5.63
C ALA A 108 11.13 -1.71 -4.70
N CYS A 109 11.80 -2.22 -3.65
CA CYS A 109 12.61 -1.41 -2.75
C CYS A 109 13.80 -0.75 -3.47
N GLY A 110 14.47 -1.48 -4.36
CA GLY A 110 15.56 -0.96 -5.19
C GLY A 110 15.11 0.19 -6.10
N GLN A 111 13.95 0.03 -6.74
CA GLN A 111 13.34 1.07 -7.58
C GLN A 111 12.97 2.32 -6.77
N ALA A 112 12.31 2.14 -5.62
CA ALA A 112 11.93 3.25 -4.74
C ALA A 112 13.17 4.04 -4.28
N ARG A 113 14.26 3.35 -3.94
CA ARG A 113 15.53 3.99 -3.55
C ARG A 113 16.16 4.77 -4.70
N GLN A 114 16.11 4.25 -5.92
CA GLN A 114 16.63 4.94 -7.11
C GLN A 114 15.81 6.20 -7.44
N GLN A 115 14.48 6.13 -7.30
CA GLN A 115 13.60 7.28 -7.48
C GLN A 115 13.92 8.39 -6.47
N LEU A 116 14.01 8.04 -5.18
CA LEU A 116 14.38 9.00 -4.13
C LEU A 116 15.73 9.67 -4.37
N ASN A 117 16.74 8.90 -4.80
CA ASN A 117 18.05 9.44 -5.14
C ASN A 117 17.97 10.41 -6.34
N SER A 118 17.14 10.08 -7.34
CA SER A 118 16.94 10.93 -8.53
C SER A 118 16.26 12.26 -8.16
N ASP A 119 15.23 12.21 -7.32
CA ASP A 119 14.51 13.38 -6.83
C ASP A 119 15.39 14.26 -5.93
N PHE A 120 16.21 13.65 -5.07
CA PHE A 120 17.18 14.38 -4.26
C PHE A 120 18.23 15.09 -5.13
N ASN A 121 18.75 14.41 -6.15
CA ASN A 121 19.71 15.01 -7.08
C ASN A 121 19.10 16.13 -7.91
N MET A 122 17.85 15.99 -8.40
CA MET A 122 17.14 17.06 -9.09
C MET A 122 16.91 18.29 -8.20
N THR A 123 16.50 18.08 -6.94
CA THR A 123 16.28 19.18 -6.00
C THR A 123 17.58 19.88 -5.61
N HIS A 124 18.69 19.15 -5.45
CA HIS A 124 20.01 19.74 -5.23
C HIS A 124 20.47 20.55 -6.45
N ASN A 125 20.29 20.05 -7.67
CA ASN A 125 20.76 20.72 -8.88
C ASN A 125 19.93 22.00 -9.21
N ARG A 126 18.66 22.01 -8.80
CA ARG A 126 17.80 23.20 -8.90
C ARG A 126 18.22 24.30 -7.92
N LYS A 127 18.65 23.92 -6.70
CA LYS A 127 19.16 24.87 -5.68
C LYS A 127 20.53 25.46 -6.06
N THR A 128 21.43 24.67 -6.65
CA THR A 128 22.74 25.16 -7.12
C THR A 128 22.61 26.08 -8.32
N SER A 129 21.74 25.76 -9.28
CA SER A 129 21.47 26.64 -10.43
C SER A 129 20.83 27.97 -10.03
N SER A 130 19.92 27.96 -9.05
CA SER A 130 19.29 29.19 -8.55
C SER A 130 20.26 30.09 -7.77
N ARG A 131 21.20 29.51 -7.00
CA ARG A 131 22.31 30.27 -6.36
C ARG A 131 23.30 30.86 -7.38
N ALA A 132 23.60 30.13 -8.46
CA ALA A 132 24.49 30.62 -9.52
C ALA A 132 23.88 31.79 -10.32
N GLN A 133 22.56 31.84 -10.47
CA GLN A 133 21.86 32.98 -11.09
C GLN A 133 21.78 34.20 -10.16
N ALA A 134 21.59 34.00 -8.85
CA ALA A 134 21.56 35.09 -7.88
C ALA A 134 22.93 35.80 -7.70
N ASN A 135 24.04 35.10 -7.90
CA ASN A 135 25.39 35.67 -7.83
C ASN A 135 25.86 36.37 -9.12
N LYS A 136 25.09 36.33 -10.22
CA LYS A 136 25.39 37.06 -11.47
C LYS A 136 24.77 38.46 -11.53
N HIS A 137 23.95 38.83 -10.55
CA HIS A 137 23.29 40.15 -10.45
C HIS A 137 23.78 41.00 -9.26
N LYS A 138 24.92 40.63 -8.67
CA LYS A 138 25.75 41.49 -7.82
C LYS A 138 27.04 41.79 -8.57
#